data_AF-A0A1Y4B5I6-F1
#
_entry.id   AF-A0A1Y4B5I6-F1
#
_cell.length_a   1.000
_cell.length_b   1.000
_cell.length_c   1.000
_cell.angle_alpha   90.00
_cell.angle_beta   90.00
_cell.angle_gamma   90.00
#
_symmetry.space_group_name_H-M   'P 1'
#
loop_
_entity.id
_entity.type
_entity.pdbx_description
1 polymer ?
#
loop_
_entity_poly.entity_id
_entity_poly.type
_entity_poly.pdbx_seq_one_letter_code
_entity_poly.pdbx_strand_id
1 'polypeptide(L)'
;MKPLVMKYIGRDDFSHPVYKDQEGNIWKDLNMGRGKPELYSVTGNDPDGEPLYPIQAESLFDPAPYQENPYEFEYMLLDRMRMNCDYYLGYGRKAASILGGDPQGHIKEMKELWEKFPEDGKPQWLTWEDILDYEKKILS
;
A
#
# COMPACT_ATOMS: atom_id res chain seq x y z
N MET A 1 -2.10 15.80 -32.96
CA MET A 1 -2.76 16.36 -31.76
C MET A 1 -1.70 16.58 -30.70
N LYS A 2 -1.88 17.53 -29.78
CA LYS A 2 -0.96 17.67 -28.64
C LYS A 2 -1.25 16.57 -27.62
N PRO A 3 -0.24 15.98 -26.98
CA PRO A 3 -0.45 14.98 -25.94
C PRO A 3 -1.11 15.59 -24.69
N LEU A 4 -1.87 14.77 -23.96
CA LEU A 4 -2.43 15.13 -22.66
C LEU A 4 -1.43 14.77 -21.55
N VAL A 5 -1.12 15.73 -20.69
CA VAL A 5 -0.19 15.58 -19.56
C VAL A 5 -1.01 15.31 -18.30
N MET A 6 -0.88 14.09 -17.79
CA MET A 6 -1.61 13.58 -16.64
C MET A 6 -0.86 13.84 -15.35
N LYS A 7 -1.58 14.40 -14.38
CA LYS A 7 -1.11 14.57 -12.99
C LYS A 7 -1.95 13.73 -12.07
N TYR A 8 -1.32 12.86 -11.29
CA TYR A 8 -2.00 12.07 -10.27
C TYR A 8 -2.58 13.00 -9.18
N ILE A 9 -3.86 12.83 -8.86
CA ILE A 9 -4.57 13.67 -7.87
C ILE A 9 -5.12 12.90 -6.67
N GLY A 10 -5.04 11.56 -6.68
CA GLY A 10 -5.54 10.71 -5.60
C GLY A 10 -6.18 9.43 -6.11
N ARG A 11 -6.95 8.77 -5.25
CA ARG A 11 -7.75 7.59 -5.59
C ARG A 11 -9.23 7.89 -5.36
N ASP A 12 -10.11 7.25 -6.12
CA ASP A 12 -11.56 7.28 -5.88
C ASP A 12 -11.95 6.32 -4.75
N ASP A 13 -13.25 6.26 -4.43
CA ASP A 13 -13.80 5.35 -3.41
C ASP A 13 -13.58 3.85 -3.70
N PHE A 14 -13.33 3.49 -4.96
CA PHE A 14 -12.98 2.13 -5.39
C PHE A 14 -11.47 1.91 -5.48
N SER A 15 -10.67 2.87 -4.99
CA SER A 15 -9.21 2.87 -5.01
C SER A 15 -8.56 2.97 -6.39
N HIS A 16 -9.31 3.32 -7.44
CA HIS A 16 -8.75 3.58 -8.76
C HIS A 16 -7.92 4.86 -8.73
N PRO A 17 -6.67 4.84 -9.23
CA PRO A 17 -5.87 6.06 -9.38
C PRO A 17 -6.55 7.06 -10.31
N VAL A 18 -6.64 8.30 -9.86
CA VAL A 18 -7.29 9.40 -10.58
C VAL A 18 -6.23 10.41 -11.02
N TYR A 19 -6.36 10.85 -12.26
CA TYR A 19 -5.48 11.83 -12.89
C TYR A 19 -6.28 13.02 -13.39
N LYS A 20 -5.62 14.18 -13.45
CA LYS A 20 -6.15 15.39 -14.07
C LYS A 20 -5.20 15.83 -15.19
N ASP A 21 -5.75 16.10 -16.36
CA ASP A 21 -4.97 16.64 -17.48
C ASP A 21 -4.77 18.17 -17.38
N GLN A 22 -3.98 18.73 -18.31
CA GLN A 22 -3.73 20.18 -18.36
C GLN A 22 -4.96 21.02 -18.75
N GLU A 23 -6.00 20.41 -19.30
CA GLU A 23 -7.26 21.06 -19.69
C GLU A 23 -8.30 21.02 -18.55
N GLY A 24 -8.00 20.25 -17.50
CA GLY A 24 -8.82 20.10 -16.32
C GLY A 24 -9.77 18.90 -16.36
N ASN A 25 -9.66 18.02 -17.35
CA ASN A 25 -10.44 16.79 -17.41
C ASN A 25 -9.85 15.72 -16.48
N ILE A 26 -10.73 14.91 -15.93
CA ILE A 26 -10.44 13.84 -15.00
C ILE A 26 -10.45 12.50 -15.73
N TRP A 27 -9.45 11.70 -15.40
CA TRP A 27 -9.19 10.40 -15.98
C TRP A 27 -8.96 9.37 -14.88
N LYS A 28 -9.62 8.22 -14.96
CA LYS A 28 -9.42 7.09 -14.03
C LYS A 28 -8.56 6.02 -14.67
N ASP A 29 -7.59 5.51 -13.93
CA ASP A 29 -6.84 4.31 -14.29
C ASP A 29 -7.53 3.07 -13.73
N LEU A 30 -8.16 2.28 -14.61
CA LEU A 30 -8.83 1.04 -14.21
C LEU A 30 -7.87 -0.13 -13.99
N ASN A 31 -6.60 0.03 -14.34
CA ASN A 31 -5.56 -0.96 -14.09
C ASN A 31 -4.91 -0.80 -12.69
N MET A 32 -5.44 0.10 -11.86
CA MET A 32 -5.05 0.27 -10.45
C MET A 32 -3.54 0.51 -10.21
N GLY A 33 -2.84 1.13 -11.17
CA GLY A 33 -1.39 1.33 -11.08
C GLY A 33 -0.56 0.07 -11.35
N ARG A 34 -1.16 -1.00 -11.93
CA ARG A 34 -0.47 -2.24 -12.27
C ARG A 34 0.13 -2.17 -13.67
N GLY A 35 1.36 -1.68 -13.79
CA GLY A 35 2.01 -1.56 -15.09
C GLY A 35 1.52 -0.32 -15.84
N LYS A 36 1.08 -0.47 -17.11
CA LYS A 36 0.67 0.67 -17.93
C LYS A 36 -0.75 1.15 -17.54
N PRO A 37 -0.96 2.44 -17.23
CA PRO A 37 -2.29 2.95 -16.91
C PRO A 37 -3.29 2.80 -18.05
N GLU A 38 -4.51 2.41 -17.72
CA GLU A 38 -5.66 2.32 -18.62
C GLU A 38 -6.64 3.44 -18.31
N LEU A 39 -6.46 4.59 -18.97
CA LEU A 39 -7.19 5.82 -18.64
C LEU A 39 -8.58 5.87 -19.30
N TYR A 40 -9.59 6.14 -18.49
CA TYR A 40 -10.99 6.34 -18.90
C TYR A 40 -11.49 7.71 -18.47
N SER A 41 -12.27 8.37 -19.34
CA SER A 41 -12.99 9.59 -18.95
C SER A 41 -14.05 9.26 -17.90
N VAL A 42 -14.47 10.26 -17.13
CA VAL A 42 -15.41 10.09 -16.01
C VAL A 42 -16.69 10.90 -16.21
N THR A 43 -17.84 10.36 -15.76
CA THR A 43 -19.11 11.10 -15.77
C THR A 43 -19.00 12.38 -14.96
N GLY A 44 -19.50 13.50 -15.49
CA GLY A 44 -19.56 14.77 -14.76
C GLY A 44 -18.20 15.42 -14.49
N ASN A 45 -17.10 14.86 -15.01
CA ASN A 45 -15.73 15.30 -14.69
C ASN A 45 -15.46 15.31 -13.17
N ASP A 46 -16.00 14.30 -12.47
CA ASP A 46 -15.93 14.12 -11.03
C ASP A 46 -14.99 12.94 -10.68
N PRO A 47 -14.07 13.05 -9.70
CA PRO A 47 -13.23 11.95 -9.26
C PRO A 47 -13.98 10.68 -8.87
N ASP A 48 -15.22 10.79 -8.40
CA ASP A 48 -16.06 9.65 -8.01
C ASP A 48 -17.09 9.28 -9.11
N GLY A 49 -17.02 9.96 -10.27
CA GLY A 49 -17.84 9.64 -11.43
C GLY A 49 -17.52 8.28 -12.05
N GLU A 50 -18.50 7.68 -12.72
CA GLU A 50 -18.34 6.38 -13.39
C GLU A 50 -17.39 6.48 -14.59
N PRO A 51 -16.52 5.49 -14.82
CA PRO A 51 -15.68 5.44 -16.01
C PRO A 51 -16.53 5.22 -17.28
N LEU A 52 -16.23 5.96 -18.34
CA LEU A 52 -17.01 5.95 -19.59
C LEU A 52 -16.23 5.40 -20.78
N TYR A 53 -15.31 6.21 -21.33
CA TYR A 53 -14.64 5.90 -22.58
C TYR A 53 -13.12 5.91 -22.41
N PRO A 54 -12.41 4.95 -23.01
CA PRO A 54 -10.96 4.92 -22.95
C PRO A 54 -10.38 6.14 -23.67
N ILE A 55 -9.29 6.67 -23.14
CA ILE A 55 -8.57 7.79 -23.75
C ILE A 55 -8.17 7.46 -25.19
N GLN A 56 -8.44 8.39 -26.10
CA GLN A 56 -8.07 8.26 -27.52
C GLN A 56 -6.83 9.09 -27.88
N ALA A 57 -6.42 9.99 -26.98
CA ALA A 57 -5.25 10.83 -27.15
C ALA A 57 -4.00 10.17 -26.55
N GLU A 58 -2.83 10.52 -27.08
CA GLU A 58 -1.56 10.18 -26.45
C GLU A 58 -1.48 10.85 -25.07
N SER A 59 -1.09 10.08 -24.06
CA SER A 59 -0.93 10.53 -22.68
C SER A 59 0.53 10.48 -22.24
N LEU A 60 0.96 11.56 -21.60
CA LEU A 60 2.22 11.69 -20.89
C LEU A 60 1.92 11.86 -19.40
N PHE A 61 2.84 11.45 -18.53
CA PHE A 61 2.70 11.58 -17.08
C PHE A 61 3.81 12.49 -16.54
N ASP A 62 3.43 13.49 -15.75
CA ASP A 62 4.38 14.35 -15.05
C ASP A 62 3.85 14.74 -13.66
N PRO A 63 4.29 14.08 -12.57
CA PRO A 63 5.36 13.07 -12.50
C PRO A 63 4.95 11.70 -13.08
N ALA A 64 5.85 10.71 -13.00
CA ALA A 64 5.58 9.31 -13.38
C ALA A 64 4.22 8.81 -12.82
N PRO A 65 3.53 7.90 -13.53
CA PRO A 65 2.20 7.44 -13.11
C PRO A 65 2.25 6.79 -11.73
N TYR A 66 1.11 6.81 -11.04
CA TYR A 66 0.95 6.06 -9.81
C TYR A 66 1.26 4.59 -10.06
N GLN A 67 1.97 3.97 -9.13
CA GLN A 67 2.24 2.55 -9.11
C GLN A 67 1.78 2.01 -7.76
N GLU A 68 1.04 0.89 -7.78
CA GLU A 68 0.64 0.18 -6.57
C GLU A 68 1.90 -0.31 -5.84
N ASN A 69 1.96 -0.15 -4.52
CA ASN A 69 3.01 -0.78 -3.73
C ASN A 69 2.65 -2.26 -3.55
N PRO A 70 3.42 -3.20 -4.14
CA PRO A 70 3.08 -4.63 -4.07
C PRO A 70 3.18 -5.20 -2.65
N TYR A 71 3.74 -4.45 -1.69
CA TYR A 71 3.93 -4.85 -0.31
C TYR A 71 3.01 -4.11 0.68
N GLU A 72 2.00 -3.36 0.22
CA GLU A 72 1.11 -2.58 1.09
C GLU A 72 0.46 -3.46 2.16
N PHE A 73 -0.05 -4.63 1.78
CA PHE A 73 -0.70 -5.56 2.71
C PHE A 73 0.29 -6.20 3.69
N GLU A 74 1.46 -6.63 3.23
CA GLU A 74 2.53 -7.16 4.08
C GLU A 74 3.00 -6.12 5.10
N TYR A 75 3.10 -4.85 4.69
CA TYR A 75 3.51 -3.76 5.56
C TYR A 75 2.48 -3.52 6.67
N MET A 76 1.20 -3.51 6.33
CA MET A 76 0.10 -3.42 7.30
C MET A 76 0.06 -4.64 8.24
N LEU A 77 0.27 -5.83 7.70
CA LEU A 77 0.31 -7.06 8.49
C LEU A 77 1.45 -7.03 9.50
N LEU A 78 2.65 -6.61 9.09
CA LEU A 78 3.79 -6.52 9.99
C LEU A 78 3.55 -5.50 11.12
N ASP A 79 2.93 -4.35 10.83
CA ASP A 79 2.58 -3.38 11.88
C ASP A 79 1.56 -3.98 12.86
N ARG A 80 0.55 -4.69 12.35
CA ARG A 80 -0.41 -5.40 13.21
C ARG A 80 0.28 -6.42 14.10
N MET A 81 1.25 -7.17 13.57
CA MET A 81 2.01 -8.15 14.34
C MET A 81 2.90 -7.50 15.41
N ARG A 82 3.53 -6.37 15.09
CA ARG A 82 4.28 -5.55 16.06
C ARG A 82 3.37 -5.08 17.20
N MET A 83 2.19 -4.56 16.89
CA MET A 83 1.20 -4.16 17.91
C MET A 83 0.77 -5.33 18.80
N ASN A 84 0.65 -6.54 18.23
CA ASN A 84 0.36 -7.73 19.02
C ASN A 84 1.51 -8.07 19.99
N CYS A 85 2.77 -7.90 19.57
CA CYS A 85 3.93 -8.06 20.46
C CYS A 85 3.92 -7.01 21.59
N ASP A 86 3.70 -5.74 21.27
CA ASP A 86 3.56 -4.65 22.26
C ASP A 86 2.47 -4.98 23.28
N TYR A 87 1.31 -5.41 22.79
CA TYR A 87 0.18 -5.76 23.66
C TYR A 87 0.50 -7.00 24.50
N TYR A 88 1.04 -8.06 23.92
CA TYR A 88 1.42 -9.30 24.61
C TYR A 88 2.38 -9.03 25.78
N LEU A 89 3.41 -8.20 25.55
CA LEU A 89 4.43 -7.85 26.53
C LEU A 89 3.96 -6.83 27.58
N GLY A 90 2.99 -5.98 27.23
CA GLY A 90 2.38 -5.01 28.14
C GLY A 90 1.11 -5.56 28.82
N TYR A 91 -0.05 -5.17 28.31
CA TYR A 91 -1.35 -5.40 28.95
C TYR A 91 -1.97 -6.78 28.67
N GLY A 92 -1.36 -7.55 27.78
CA GLY A 92 -1.87 -8.82 27.25
C GLY A 92 -1.69 -10.02 28.18
N ARG A 93 -1.11 -9.82 29.37
CA ARG A 93 -0.86 -10.87 30.37
C ARG A 93 -0.13 -12.09 29.79
N LYS A 94 0.70 -11.87 28.75
CA LYS A 94 1.41 -12.92 28.02
C LYS A 94 0.52 -14.08 27.51
N ALA A 95 -0.75 -13.80 27.20
CA ALA A 95 -1.64 -14.80 26.64
C ALA A 95 -1.24 -15.14 25.20
N ALA A 96 -0.85 -16.39 24.93
CA ALA A 96 -0.38 -16.83 23.61
C ALA A 96 -1.41 -16.60 22.49
N SER A 97 -2.71 -16.58 22.80
CA SER A 97 -3.77 -16.29 21.83
C SER A 97 -3.68 -14.90 21.17
N ILE A 98 -2.99 -13.94 21.80
CA ILE A 98 -2.71 -12.63 21.21
C ILE A 98 -1.78 -12.75 20.00
N LEU A 99 -0.90 -13.75 20.02
CA LEU A 99 0.07 -14.09 18.99
C LEU A 99 -0.40 -15.31 18.18
N GLY A 100 -1.71 -15.44 17.97
CA GLY A 100 -2.31 -16.56 17.22
C GLY A 100 -2.20 -17.93 17.90
N GLY A 101 -1.77 -17.99 19.16
CA GLY A 101 -1.54 -19.24 19.89
C GLY A 101 -0.16 -19.85 19.67
N ASP A 102 0.66 -19.27 18.79
CA ASP A 102 2.01 -19.74 18.47
C ASP A 102 3.01 -18.57 18.48
N PRO A 103 3.56 -18.20 19.65
CA PRO A 103 4.53 -17.11 19.75
C PRO A 103 5.79 -17.30 18.89
N GLN A 104 6.24 -18.55 18.70
CA GLN A 104 7.39 -18.86 17.85
C GLN A 104 7.07 -18.59 16.39
N GLY A 105 5.92 -19.09 15.91
CA GLY A 105 5.41 -18.85 14.57
C GLY A 105 5.22 -17.37 14.28
N HIS A 106 4.67 -16.62 15.23
CA HIS A 106 4.46 -15.17 15.12
C HIS A 106 5.77 -14.41 14.90
N ILE A 107 6.80 -14.67 15.71
CA ILE A 107 8.12 -14.03 15.52
C ILE A 107 8.77 -14.44 14.19
N LYS A 108 8.65 -15.72 13.83
CA LYS A 108 9.20 -16.22 12.56
C LYS A 108 8.55 -15.50 11.37
N GLU A 109 7.23 -15.38 11.34
CA GLU A 109 6.51 -14.69 10.27
C GLU A 109 6.83 -13.19 10.23
N MET A 110 7.01 -12.52 11.39
CA MET A 110 7.49 -11.13 11.42
C MET A 110 8.85 -10.96 10.71
N LYS A 111 9.80 -11.88 10.93
CA LYS A 111 11.10 -11.87 10.27
C LYS A 111 10.97 -12.08 8.76
N GLU A 112 10.19 -13.09 8.36
CA GLU A 112 9.94 -13.39 6.94
C GLU A 112 9.26 -12.21 6.22
N LEU A 113 8.30 -11.53 6.85
CA LEU A 113 7.68 -10.33 6.32
C LEU A 113 8.67 -9.18 6.21
N TRP A 114 9.44 -8.90 7.26
CA TRP A 114 10.42 -7.82 7.26
C TRP A 114 11.46 -8.00 6.15
N GLU A 115 11.93 -9.23 5.91
CA GLU A 115 12.87 -9.57 4.84
C GLU A 115 12.32 -9.37 3.43
N LYS A 116 10.99 -9.52 3.22
CA LYS A 116 10.36 -9.33 1.89
C LYS A 116 10.44 -7.89 1.38
N PHE A 117 10.45 -6.89 2.25
CA PHE A 117 10.48 -5.50 1.80
C PHE A 117 11.84 -5.14 1.19
N PRO A 118 11.87 -4.34 0.12
CA PRO A 118 13.13 -3.82 -0.41
C PRO A 118 13.81 -2.88 0.61
N GLU A 119 15.10 -2.62 0.44
CA GLU A 119 15.89 -1.81 1.38
C GLU A 119 15.32 -0.40 1.60
N ASP A 120 14.82 0.24 0.54
CA ASP A 120 14.16 1.54 0.60
C ASP A 120 12.69 1.46 1.06
N GLY A 121 12.13 0.25 1.14
CA GLY A 121 10.78 -0.04 1.63
C GLY A 121 10.74 -0.54 3.07
N LYS A 122 11.88 -0.69 3.76
CA LYS A 122 11.91 -1.14 5.16
C LYS A 122 11.16 -0.14 6.07
N PRO A 123 10.37 -0.62 7.04
CA PRO A 123 9.67 0.26 7.97
C PRO A 123 10.62 1.00 8.91
N GLN A 124 10.43 2.32 9.06
CA GLN A 124 11.20 3.13 10.00
C GLN A 124 10.79 2.91 11.47
N TRP A 125 9.60 2.36 11.69
CA TRP A 125 9.01 2.11 13.00
C TRP A 125 9.30 0.70 13.55
N LEU A 126 10.00 -0.15 12.79
CA LEU A 126 10.41 -1.48 13.23
C LEU A 126 11.72 -1.90 12.56
N THR A 127 12.80 -1.89 13.33
CA THR A 127 14.11 -2.39 12.90
C THR A 127 14.22 -3.90 13.05
N TRP A 128 15.22 -4.51 12.42
CA TRP A 128 15.51 -5.92 12.61
C TRP A 128 15.88 -6.22 14.07
N GLU A 129 16.63 -5.33 14.71
CA GLU A 129 17.01 -5.43 16.12
C GLU A 129 15.79 -5.40 17.04
N ASP A 130 14.76 -4.61 16.72
CA ASP A 130 13.50 -4.61 17.47
C ASP A 130 12.79 -5.97 17.38
N ILE A 131 12.81 -6.62 16.20
CA ILE A 131 12.26 -7.97 16.03
C ILE A 131 13.03 -8.99 16.87
N LEU A 132 14.36 -8.89 16.95
CA LEU A 132 15.18 -9.74 17.81
C LEU A 132 14.95 -9.49 19.30
N ASP A 133 14.66 -8.25 19.69
CA ASP A 133 14.29 -7.93 21.08
C ASP A 133 12.92 -8.50 21.45
N TYR A 134 11.93 -8.44 20.54
CA TYR A 134 10.66 -9.15 20.72
C TYR A 134 10.86 -10.65 20.88
N GLU A 135 11.65 -11.26 19.98
CA GLU A 135 11.98 -12.69 20.04
C GLU A 135 12.51 -13.07 21.42
N LYS A 136 13.51 -12.33 21.92
CA LYS A 136 14.11 -12.58 23.22
C LYS A 136 13.10 -12.45 24.37
N LYS A 137 12.22 -11.44 24.36
CA LYS A 137 11.26 -11.18 25.44
C LYS A 137 10.05 -12.11 25.45
N ILE A 138 9.67 -12.61 24.27
CA ILE A 138 8.49 -13.46 24.06
C ILE A 138 8.85 -14.93 24.23
N LEU A 139 10.04 -15.35 23.79
CA LEU A 139 10.47 -16.75 23.84
C LEU A 139 11.36 -17.10 25.05
N SER A 140 11.66 -16.13 25.92
CA SER A 140 12.31 -16.36 27.22
C SER A 140 11.37 -17.00 28.24
#